data_AF-A0A8B6GVL0-F1
#
_entry.id   AF-A0A8B6GVL0-F1
#
_cell.length_a   1.000
_cell.length_b   1.000
_cell.length_c   1.000
_cell.angle_alpha   90.00
_cell.angle_beta   90.00
_cell.angle_gamma   90.00
#
_symmetry.space_group_name_H-M   'P 1'
#
loop_
_entity.id
_entity.type
_entity.pdbx_description
1 polymer ?
#
loop_
_entity_poly.entity_id
_entity_poly.type
_entity_poly.pdbx_seq_one_letter_code
_entity_poly.pdbx_strand_id
1 'polypeptide(L)'
;MVLDYIESFSKEQINTLTLFSDSQTALGILTLNWKSDSYHQTINEIKGKIKNLNEHGFLINLNWTPGHANIKGNDEADSLAKEAAKEAETLAVDDIVFTKQD
;
A
#
# COMPACT_ATOMS: atom_id res chain seq x y z
N MET A 1 1.75 -9.19 40.27
CA MET A 1 0.69 -8.15 40.16
C MET A 1 1.11 -6.83 39.53
N VAL A 2 2.33 -6.30 39.69
CA VAL A 2 2.81 -5.18 38.83
C VAL A 2 3.60 -5.68 37.61
N LEU A 3 4.38 -6.76 37.78
CA LEU A 3 5.10 -7.43 36.69
C LEU A 3 4.15 -8.00 35.63
N ASP A 4 3.07 -8.67 36.03
CA ASP A 4 2.06 -9.21 35.10
C ASP A 4 1.34 -8.09 34.31
N TYR A 5 1.22 -6.89 34.89
CA TYR A 5 0.61 -5.72 34.24
C TYR A 5 1.55 -5.11 33.19
N ILE A 6 2.86 -5.08 33.45
CA ILE A 6 3.87 -4.63 32.49
C ILE A 6 3.99 -5.62 31.32
N GLU A 7 3.91 -6.94 31.57
CA GLU A 7 3.83 -7.95 30.51
C GLU A 7 2.52 -7.87 29.70
N SER A 8 1.43 -7.41 30.32
CA SER A 8 0.16 -7.19 29.61
C SER A 8 0.20 -5.97 28.68
N PHE A 9 1.05 -4.98 28.98
CA PHE A 9 1.21 -3.77 28.16
C PHE A 9 2.05 -4.01 26.89
N SER A 10 2.90 -5.04 26.87
CA SER A 10 3.69 -5.41 25.69
C SER A 10 2.95 -6.32 24.70
N LYS A 11 1.69 -6.69 24.98
CA LYS A 11 1.01 -7.86 24.38
C LYS A 11 0.19 -7.62 23.12
N GLU A 12 0.13 -6.42 22.58
CA GLU A 12 -0.40 -6.22 21.22
C GLU A 12 0.66 -5.61 20.31
N GLN A 13 1.75 -6.36 20.13
CA GLN A 13 2.64 -6.11 19.01
C GLN A 13 1.90 -6.59 17.75
N ILE A 14 1.48 -5.65 16.89
CA ILE A 14 0.83 -5.96 15.61
C ILE A 14 1.90 -6.55 14.70
N ASN A 15 2.00 -7.88 14.71
CA ASN A 15 3.01 -8.59 13.92
C ASN A 15 2.39 -9.21 12.68
N THR A 16 1.13 -8.88 12.36
CA THR A 16 0.45 -9.36 11.15
C THR A 16 -0.30 -8.20 10.50
N LEU A 17 0.03 -7.92 9.24
CA LEU A 17 -0.64 -6.93 8.41
C LEU A 17 -1.35 -7.66 7.27
N THR A 18 -2.66 -7.48 7.17
CA THR A 18 -3.44 -8.00 6.04
C THR A 18 -3.83 -6.84 5.14
N LEU A 19 -3.34 -6.87 3.90
CA LEU A 19 -3.60 -5.87 2.87
C LEU A 19 -4.61 -6.43 1.88
N PHE A 20 -5.62 -5.64 1.56
CA PHE A 20 -6.61 -5.95 0.53
C PHE A 20 -6.39 -5.05 -0.68
N SER A 21 -6.46 -5.62 -1.87
CA SER A 21 -6.40 -4.87 -3.14
C SER A 21 -7.41 -5.43 -4.13
N ASP A 22 -8.04 -4.55 -4.89
CA ASP A 22 -8.93 -4.92 -6.00
C ASP A 22 -8.20 -5.20 -7.31
N SER A 23 -6.93 -4.83 -7.39
CA SER A 23 -6.07 -5.10 -8.54
C SER A 23 -5.56 -6.54 -8.53
N GLN A 24 -6.29 -7.43 -9.22
CA GLN A 24 -5.87 -8.81 -9.45
C GLN A 24 -4.50 -8.90 -10.12
N THR A 25 -4.21 -7.98 -11.05
CA THR A 25 -2.91 -7.92 -11.73
C THR A 25 -1.78 -7.61 -10.75
N ALA A 26 -1.94 -6.60 -9.89
CA ALA A 26 -0.94 -6.27 -8.88
C ALA A 26 -0.70 -7.45 -7.92
N LEU A 27 -1.77 -8.08 -7.45
CA LEU A 27 -1.67 -9.26 -6.59
C LEU A 27 -0.99 -10.44 -7.29
N GLY A 28 -1.38 -10.75 -8.53
CA GLY A 28 -0.78 -11.84 -9.29
C GLY A 28 0.71 -11.63 -9.56
N ILE A 29 1.15 -10.40 -9.80
CA ILE A 29 2.58 -10.07 -9.94
C ILE A 29 3.34 -10.24 -8.61
N LEU A 30 2.74 -9.79 -7.51
CA LEU A 30 3.38 -9.80 -6.19
C LEU A 30 3.41 -11.19 -5.54
N THR A 31 2.37 -12.01 -5.75
CA THR A 31 2.16 -13.29 -5.04
C THR A 31 2.30 -14.52 -5.94
N LEU A 32 1.89 -14.43 -7.21
CA LEU A 32 1.86 -15.57 -8.15
C LEU A 32 2.97 -15.51 -9.22
N ASN A 33 3.90 -14.58 -9.10
CA ASN A 33 5.00 -14.35 -10.05
C ASN A 33 4.53 -14.10 -11.50
N TRP A 34 3.39 -13.43 -11.69
CA TRP A 34 3.01 -12.96 -13.02
C TRP A 34 4.06 -11.98 -13.56
N LYS A 35 4.32 -12.07 -14.87
CA LYS A 35 5.27 -11.18 -15.54
C LYS A 35 4.63 -9.80 -15.77
N SER A 36 5.44 -8.76 -15.66
CA SER A 36 5.07 -7.40 -16.02
C SER A 36 6.30 -6.73 -16.62
N ASP A 37 6.21 -6.31 -17.88
CA ASP A 37 7.34 -5.73 -18.62
C ASP A 37 7.54 -4.23 -18.35
N SER A 38 6.54 -3.55 -17.76
CA SER A 38 6.53 -2.08 -17.65
C SER A 38 6.78 -1.53 -16.24
N TYR A 39 6.65 -2.35 -15.18
CA TYR A 39 6.65 -1.89 -13.78
C TYR A 39 7.73 -2.54 -12.90
N HIS A 40 8.80 -3.07 -13.49
CA HIS A 40 9.82 -3.84 -12.78
C HIS A 40 10.40 -3.12 -11.55
N GLN A 41 10.68 -1.82 -11.65
CA GLN A 41 11.24 -1.05 -10.54
C GLN A 41 10.28 -0.99 -9.36
N THR A 42 9.04 -0.54 -9.60
CA THR A 42 8.00 -0.44 -8.56
C THR A 42 7.72 -1.78 -7.91
N ILE A 43 7.65 -2.86 -8.69
CA ILE A 43 7.45 -4.23 -8.17
C ILE A 43 8.60 -4.63 -7.24
N ASN A 44 9.85 -4.37 -7.64
CA ASN A 44 11.02 -4.70 -6.83
C ASN A 44 11.07 -3.90 -5.54
N GLU A 45 10.71 -2.61 -5.58
CA GLU A 45 10.62 -1.77 -4.39
C GLU A 45 9.58 -2.29 -3.40
N ILE A 46 8.38 -2.67 -3.89
CA ILE A 46 7.33 -3.26 -3.06
C ILE A 46 7.80 -4.59 -2.44
N LYS A 47 8.38 -5.48 -3.25
CA LYS A 47 8.94 -6.77 -2.76
C LYS A 47 10.04 -6.55 -1.73
N GLY A 48 10.91 -5.56 -1.94
CA GLY A 48 11.95 -5.17 -0.99
C GLY A 48 11.38 -4.70 0.34
N LYS A 49 10.34 -3.86 0.32
CA LYS A 49 9.63 -3.41 1.53
C LYS A 49 8.96 -4.57 2.27
N ILE A 50 8.27 -5.46 1.56
CA ILE A 50 7.64 -6.65 2.16
C ILE A 50 8.71 -7.54 2.80
N LYS A 51 9.83 -7.78 2.11
CA LYS A 51 10.95 -8.56 2.64
C LYS A 51 11.52 -7.94 3.91
N ASN A 52 11.78 -6.63 3.90
CA ASN A 52 12.26 -5.92 5.07
C ASN A 52 11.29 -6.03 6.25
N LEU A 53 9.98 -5.87 6.02
CA LEU A 53 8.98 -6.04 7.07
C LEU A 53 8.96 -7.47 7.63
N ASN A 54 9.07 -8.48 6.76
CA ASN A 54 9.17 -9.88 7.18
C ASN A 54 10.43 -10.15 8.03
N GLU A 55 11.57 -9.56 7.66
CA GLU A 55 12.82 -9.65 8.44
C GLU A 55 12.69 -9.01 9.82
N HIS A 56 11.81 -8.03 9.99
CA HIS A 56 11.50 -7.37 11.27
C HIS A 56 10.34 -8.05 12.04
N GLY A 57 9.91 -9.24 11.61
CA GLY A 57 8.92 -10.04 12.34
C GLY A 57 7.46 -9.75 12.01
N PHE A 58 7.18 -8.97 10.96
CA PHE A 58 5.81 -8.77 10.46
C PHE A 58 5.43 -9.85 9.45
N LEU A 59 4.26 -10.44 9.61
CA LEU A 59 3.63 -11.30 8.62
C LEU A 59 2.74 -10.47 7.70
N ILE A 60 3.11 -10.33 6.43
CA ILE A 60 2.33 -9.59 5.43
C ILE A 60 1.46 -10.54 4.61
N ASN A 61 0.13 -10.41 4.72
CA ASN A 61 -0.83 -11.16 3.91
C ASN A 61 -1.42 -10.23 2.84
N LEU A 62 -1.36 -10.65 1.57
CA LEU A 62 -1.98 -9.92 0.45
C LEU A 62 -3.22 -10.68 -0.01
N ASN A 63 -4.38 -10.03 -0.01
CA ASN A 63 -5.66 -10.62 -0.40
C ASN A 63 -6.39 -9.79 -1.45
N TRP A 64 -7.16 -10.48 -2.29
CA TRP A 64 -8.03 -9.81 -3.24
C TRP A 64 -9.35 -9.38 -2.60
N THR A 65 -9.84 -8.20 -2.97
CA THR A 65 -11.20 -7.73 -2.66
C THR A 65 -11.87 -7.26 -3.95
N PRO A 66 -13.17 -7.48 -4.17
CA PRO A 66 -13.84 -6.94 -5.35
C PRO A 66 -13.94 -5.41 -5.29
N GLY A 67 -13.61 -4.75 -6.40
CA GLY A 67 -13.85 -3.32 -6.59
C GLY A 67 -15.34 -3.03 -6.84
N HIS A 68 -15.81 -1.85 -6.45
CA HIS A 68 -17.19 -1.37 -6.65
C HIS A 68 -18.28 -2.32 -6.11
N ALA A 69 -17.96 -3.11 -5.08
CA ALA A 69 -18.88 -4.07 -4.47
C ALA A 69 -19.59 -3.53 -3.22
N ASN A 70 -19.59 -2.20 -3.01
CA ASN A 70 -20.05 -1.54 -1.77
C ASN A 70 -19.32 -2.02 -0.51
N ILE A 71 -18.05 -2.42 -0.64
CA ILE A 71 -17.20 -2.74 0.50
C ILE A 71 -16.63 -1.42 1.00
N LYS A 72 -17.21 -0.93 2.09
CA LYS A 72 -16.90 0.39 2.67
C LYS A 72 -15.40 0.71 2.71
N GLY A 73 -14.57 -0.20 3.22
CA GLY A 73 -13.12 0.05 3.31
C GLY A 73 -12.40 0.12 1.96
N ASN A 74 -12.85 -0.65 0.96
CA ASN A 74 -12.30 -0.57 -0.39
C ASN A 74 -12.74 0.73 -1.08
N ASP A 75 -14.00 1.10 -0.92
CA ASP A 75 -14.55 2.32 -1.53
C ASP A 75 -13.91 3.58 -0.93
N GLU A 76 -13.65 3.58 0.38
CA GLU A 76 -12.87 4.63 1.05
C GLU A 76 -11.44 4.70 0.52
N ALA A 77 -10.76 3.57 0.38
CA ALA A 77 -9.40 3.52 -0.15
C ALA A 77 -9.33 4.02 -1.61
N ASP A 78 -10.27 3.63 -2.47
CA ASP A 78 -10.37 4.09 -3.86
C ASP A 78 -10.65 5.59 -3.95
N SER A 79 -11.53 6.11 -3.08
CA SER A 79 -11.81 7.56 -3.00
C SER A 79 -10.55 8.34 -2.63
N LEU A 80 -9.83 7.91 -1.59
CA LEU A 80 -8.59 8.56 -1.14
C LEU A 80 -7.50 8.50 -2.22
N ALA A 81 -7.37 7.37 -2.92
CA ALA A 81 -6.42 7.24 -4.02
C ALA A 81 -6.74 8.21 -5.18
N LYS A 82 -8.02 8.38 -5.52
CA LYS A 82 -8.48 9.32 -6.57
C LYS A 82 -8.26 10.77 -6.19
N GLU A 83 -8.47 11.12 -4.92
CA GLU A 83 -8.18 12.46 -4.41
C GLU A 83 -6.68 12.77 -4.50
N ALA A 84 -5.83 11.87 -4.02
CA ALA A 84 -4.38 12.02 -4.11
C ALA A 84 -3.87 12.12 -5.56
N ALA A 85 -4.46 11.35 -6.48
CA ALA A 85 -4.10 11.43 -7.91
C ALA A 85 -4.42 12.81 -8.52
N LYS A 86 -5.58 13.40 -8.18
CA LYS A 86 -5.95 14.75 -8.62
C LYS A 86 -5.04 15.83 -8.04
N GLU A 87 -4.66 15.69 -6.77
CA GLU A 87 -3.73 16.61 -6.12
C GLU A 87 -2.35 16.56 -6.79
N ALA A 88 -1.84 15.34 -7.06
CA ALA A 88 -0.57 15.16 -7.77
C ALA A 88 -0.59 15.75 -9.19
N GLU A 89 -1.71 15.63 -9.91
CA GLU A 89 -1.89 16.25 -11.22
C GLU A 89 -1.87 17.78 -11.11
N THR A 90 -2.51 18.36 -10.09
CA THR A 90 -2.54 19.81 -9.87
C THR A 90 -1.14 20.36 -9.55
N LEU A 91 -0.40 19.68 -8.67
CA LEU A 91 0.98 20.05 -8.31
C LEU A 91 1.94 19.98 -9.52
N ALA A 92 1.75 18.99 -10.40
CA ALA A 92 2.55 18.87 -11.62
C ALA A 92 2.25 19.98 -12.65
N VAL A 93 1.07 20.61 -12.61
CA VAL A 93 0.71 21.72 -13.49
C VAL A 93 1.30 23.04 -13.00
N ASP A 94 1.36 23.27 -11.68
CA ASP A 94 1.95 24.50 -11.10
C ASP A 94 3.47 24.62 -11.37
N ASP A 95 4.19 23.50 -11.47
CA ASP A 95 5.61 23.48 -11.85
C ASP A 95 5.87 23.85 -13.33
N ILE A 96 4.83 23.88 -14.18
CA ILE A 96 4.95 24.22 -15.62
C ILE A 96 4.72 25.72 -15.87
N VAL A 97 4.12 26.48 -14.93
CA VAL A 97 3.72 27.89 -15.15
C VAL A 97 4.76 28.90 -14.63
N PHE A 98 6.04 28.74 -15.01
CA PHE A 98 7.02 29.83 -14.85
C PHE A 98 8.09 29.81 -15.96
N THR A 99 7.73 30.04 -17.23
CA THR A 99 8.66 30.59 -18.24
C THR A 99 7.93 31.30 -19.38
N LYS A 100 7.51 32.54 -19.14
CA LYS A 100 7.60 33.62 -20.14
C LYS A 100 8.03 34.89 -19.42
N GLN A 101 9.32 35.23 -19.52
CA GLN A 101 9.78 36.59 -19.29
C GLN A 101 9.61 37.36 -20.61
N ASP A 102 8.85 38.46 -20.53
CA ASP A 102 8.76 39.51 -21.55
C ASP A 102 10.09 40.24 -21.76
#